data_AF-A0A7J5YDJ7-F1
#
_entry.id   AF-A0A7J5YDJ7-F1
#
_cell.length_a   1.000
_cell.length_b   1.000
_cell.length_c   1.000
_cell.angle_alpha   90.00
_cell.angle_beta   90.00
_cell.angle_gamma   90.00
#
_symmetry.space_group_name_H-M   'P 1'
#
loop_
_entity.id
_entity.type
_entity.pdbx_description
1 polymer ?
#
loop_
_entity_poly.entity_id
_entity_poly.type
_entity_poly.pdbx_seq_one_letter_code
_entity_poly.pdbx_strand_id
1 'polypeptide(L)'
;MVSKHLQTVPSINMSGCCVYGCTNRYSTGGLKFYRIPRGPRPFQSNRRRLWLQAIKRVDWNEDIIKNARVCSAHFISGEASLDSSSPDFVPSVFMYTKQSQNPNAKMDRYHRKRRRADTAANQRVTSETPEQECSMDHCPAEEDIPVPKREYDDLNLRYSQLQEEYVNLRQEFDTLRAENVKLKEELQKSTFSYTTVKCNIGQLNFLTGLTSVVFEWLITKMMGSVERIHNKLTVEDHLLIILMKLRLGLCNTDLAYRFQVSKTTISNILRSWVPAMALVLKPLIKWPMSDDAVSVSLFSRLVSTAAPGATSRSSRMSSSVNTDNRATKRHN
;
A
#
# COMPACT_ATOMS: atom_id res chain seq x y z
N MET A 1 46.41 30.62 -10.80
CA MET A 1 45.05 30.34 -10.29
C MET A 1 44.35 29.44 -11.29
N VAL A 2 44.08 28.18 -10.97
CA VAL A 2 43.33 27.26 -11.86
C VAL A 2 41.90 27.16 -11.35
N SER A 3 40.95 27.71 -12.11
CA SER A 3 39.55 27.75 -11.72
C SER A 3 38.95 26.34 -11.77
N LYS A 4 38.54 25.80 -10.61
CA LYS A 4 37.84 24.52 -10.55
C LYS A 4 36.42 24.73 -11.09
N HIS A 5 36.15 24.28 -12.31
CA HIS A 5 34.78 24.16 -12.80
C HIS A 5 33.97 23.25 -11.87
N LEU A 6 33.07 23.82 -11.09
CA LEU A 6 31.95 23.08 -10.51
C LEU A 6 31.08 22.61 -11.66
N GLN A 7 31.20 21.33 -12.03
CA GLN A 7 30.20 20.68 -12.87
C GLN A 7 28.88 20.62 -12.09
N THR A 8 27.96 21.52 -12.45
CA THR A 8 26.59 21.52 -11.93
C THR A 8 25.91 20.21 -12.29
N VAL A 9 25.66 19.35 -11.30
CA VAL A 9 24.97 18.08 -11.50
C VAL A 9 23.53 18.37 -11.97
N PRO A 10 23.08 17.84 -13.12
CA PRO A 10 21.75 18.12 -13.62
C PRO A 10 20.67 17.55 -12.70
N SER A 11 19.68 18.38 -12.37
CA SER A 11 18.59 18.07 -11.45
C SER A 11 17.73 16.90 -11.94
N ILE A 12 17.23 16.08 -11.00
CA ILE A 12 16.43 14.89 -11.34
C ILE A 12 15.04 15.31 -11.83
N ASN A 13 14.84 15.21 -13.14
CA ASN A 13 13.55 15.45 -13.77
C ASN A 13 12.58 14.28 -13.48
N MET A 14 11.41 14.60 -12.93
CA MET A 14 10.35 13.64 -12.59
C MET A 14 9.80 12.86 -13.80
N SER A 15 10.06 13.34 -15.02
CA SER A 15 9.62 12.74 -16.30
C SER A 15 10.71 11.93 -17.03
N GLY A 16 11.88 11.70 -16.41
CA GLY A 16 13.01 11.02 -17.05
C GLY A 16 13.79 10.04 -16.18
N CYS A 17 14.85 9.48 -16.76
CA CYS A 17 15.78 8.63 -16.04
C CYS A 17 16.60 9.45 -15.04
N CYS A 18 16.81 8.94 -13.82
CA CYS A 18 17.59 9.61 -12.79
C CYS A 18 19.10 9.37 -12.92
N VAL A 19 19.53 8.47 -13.80
CA VAL A 19 20.94 8.12 -14.01
C VAL A 19 21.69 9.29 -14.64
N TYR A 20 22.89 9.58 -14.12
CA TYR A 20 23.72 10.68 -14.61
C TYR A 20 24.04 10.53 -16.11
N GLY A 21 23.85 11.62 -16.87
CA GLY A 21 24.05 11.65 -18.32
C GLY A 21 22.95 10.99 -19.17
N CYS A 22 21.96 10.33 -18.57
CA CYS A 22 20.88 9.69 -19.32
C CYS A 22 19.78 10.68 -19.71
N THR A 23 19.52 10.81 -21.01
CA THR A 23 18.51 11.73 -21.57
C THR A 23 17.13 11.10 -21.79
N ASN A 24 16.98 9.79 -21.54
CA ASN A 24 15.74 9.03 -21.78
C ASN A 24 14.57 9.54 -20.93
N ARG A 25 13.43 9.78 -21.56
CA ARG A 25 12.19 10.28 -20.94
C ARG A 25 11.03 9.32 -21.15
N TYR A 26 9.96 9.46 -20.36
CA TYR A 26 8.72 8.69 -20.55
C TYR A 26 8.10 8.90 -21.95
N SER A 27 8.32 10.07 -22.57
CA SER A 27 7.90 10.37 -23.95
C SER A 27 8.74 9.67 -25.01
N THR A 28 9.91 9.14 -24.66
CA THR A 28 10.74 8.31 -25.54
C THR A 28 10.12 6.90 -25.57
N GLY A 29 9.23 6.66 -26.53
CA GLY A 29 8.55 5.38 -26.69
C GLY A 29 9.51 4.20 -26.80
N GLY A 30 9.11 3.04 -26.26
CA GLY A 30 9.87 1.79 -26.32
C GLY A 30 10.73 1.46 -25.09
N LEU A 31 10.87 2.37 -24.11
CA LEU A 31 11.65 2.12 -22.88
C LEU A 31 10.76 1.88 -21.64
N LYS A 32 11.11 0.89 -20.82
CA LYS A 32 10.47 0.63 -19.51
C LYS A 32 11.17 1.48 -18.44
N PHE A 33 10.43 2.00 -17.46
CA PHE A 33 10.97 2.85 -16.39
C PHE A 33 10.72 2.24 -15.00
N TYR A 34 11.77 1.71 -14.39
CA TYR A 34 11.73 1.01 -13.11
C TYR A 34 11.87 1.98 -11.93
N ARG A 35 11.08 1.79 -10.87
CA ARG A 35 11.24 2.55 -9.61
C ARG A 35 12.43 2.00 -8.83
N ILE A 36 13.20 2.88 -8.18
CA ILE A 36 14.18 2.44 -7.18
C ILE A 36 13.43 1.67 -6.07
N PRO A 37 13.90 0.48 -5.62
CA PRO A 37 13.21 -0.33 -4.62
C PRO A 37 12.90 0.43 -3.31
N ARG A 38 11.82 0.02 -2.63
CA ARG A 38 11.28 0.72 -1.46
C ARG A 38 10.85 -0.25 -0.36
N GLY A 39 10.78 0.26 0.86
CA GLY A 39 10.22 -0.44 2.02
C GLY A 39 11.27 -1.19 2.85
N PRO A 40 10.91 -1.58 4.08
CA PRO A 40 11.86 -2.02 5.11
C PRO A 40 12.25 -3.50 5.04
N ARG A 41 11.63 -4.30 4.15
CA ARG A 41 11.92 -5.75 4.08
C ARG A 41 13.38 -5.98 3.63
N PRO A 42 14.18 -6.83 4.31
CA PRO A 42 15.62 -6.98 4.07
C PRO A 42 16.02 -7.13 2.60
N PHE A 43 15.29 -7.94 1.83
CA PHE A 43 15.48 -8.10 0.40
C PHE A 43 15.37 -6.78 -0.39
N GLN A 44 14.33 -5.98 -0.14
CA GLN A 44 14.12 -4.70 -0.83
C GLN A 44 15.10 -3.63 -0.34
N SER A 45 15.43 -3.61 0.95
CA SER A 45 16.44 -2.71 1.52
C SER A 45 17.82 -2.99 0.93
N ASN A 46 18.23 -4.25 0.81
CA ASN A 46 19.48 -4.66 0.18
C ASN A 46 19.50 -4.31 -1.32
N ARG A 47 18.42 -4.62 -2.07
CA ARG A 47 18.32 -4.28 -3.50
C ARG A 47 18.36 -2.76 -3.72
N ARG A 48 17.68 -1.97 -2.89
CA ARG A 48 17.73 -0.48 -2.88
C ARG A 48 19.15 0.02 -2.68
N ARG A 49 19.87 -0.48 -1.67
CA ARG A 49 21.27 -0.14 -1.37
C ARG A 49 22.16 -0.37 -2.59
N LEU A 50 22.05 -1.54 -3.22
CA LEU A 50 22.83 -1.89 -4.41
C LEU A 50 22.50 -0.99 -5.62
N TRP A 51 21.23 -0.65 -5.84
CA TRP A 51 20.83 0.28 -6.92
C TRP A 51 21.39 1.68 -6.72
N LEU A 52 21.28 2.24 -5.51
CA LEU A 52 21.84 3.56 -5.19
C LEU A 52 23.37 3.57 -5.34
N GLN A 53 24.04 2.51 -4.88
CA GLN A 53 25.48 2.31 -5.02
C GLN A 53 25.94 2.19 -6.49
N ALA A 54 25.12 1.62 -7.38
CA ALA A 54 25.42 1.51 -8.80
C ALA A 54 25.23 2.83 -9.57
N ILE A 55 24.17 3.59 -9.23
CA ILE A 55 23.86 4.89 -9.85
C ILE A 55 24.88 5.98 -9.45
N LYS A 56 25.58 5.84 -8.31
CA LYS A 56 26.70 6.69 -7.86
C LYS A 56 26.42 8.21 -7.84
N ARG A 57 25.16 8.62 -7.67
CA ARG A 57 24.80 10.01 -7.40
C ARG A 57 25.05 10.37 -5.93
N VAL A 58 25.39 11.64 -5.71
CA VAL A 58 25.71 12.21 -4.39
C VAL A 58 24.52 13.00 -3.83
N ASP A 59 23.64 13.50 -4.70
CA ASP A 59 22.51 14.39 -4.41
C ASP A 59 21.22 13.65 -4.04
N TRP A 60 21.33 12.60 -3.22
CA TRP A 60 20.16 11.81 -2.80
C TRP A 60 19.43 12.40 -1.59
N ASN A 61 18.12 12.62 -1.73
CA ASN A 61 17.16 12.80 -0.64
C ASN A 61 16.00 11.79 -0.82
N GLU A 62 15.31 11.40 0.25
CA GLU A 62 14.20 10.43 0.19
C GLU A 62 13.06 10.87 -0.74
N ASP A 63 12.69 12.15 -0.76
CA ASP A 63 11.67 12.66 -1.69
C ASP A 63 12.08 12.50 -3.17
N ILE A 64 13.37 12.63 -3.44
CA ILE A 64 13.97 12.42 -4.76
C ILE A 64 13.97 10.93 -5.10
N ILE A 65 14.51 10.07 -4.21
CA ILE A 65 14.58 8.61 -4.43
C ILE A 65 13.19 8.01 -4.61
N LYS A 66 12.19 8.48 -3.86
CA LYS A 66 10.78 8.09 -3.99
C LYS A 66 10.34 8.21 -5.44
N ASN A 67 10.55 9.35 -6.08
CA ASN A 67 10.06 9.57 -7.44
C ASN A 67 11.06 9.23 -8.56
N ALA A 68 12.34 8.98 -8.25
CA ALA A 68 13.37 8.56 -9.20
C ALA A 68 13.05 7.25 -9.97
N ARG A 69 13.50 7.20 -11.23
CA ARG A 69 13.33 6.07 -12.16
C ARG A 69 14.60 5.74 -12.89
N VAL A 70 14.81 4.47 -13.18
CA VAL A 70 15.88 3.99 -14.07
C VAL A 70 15.25 3.38 -15.30
N CYS A 71 15.62 3.85 -16.50
CA CYS A 71 15.11 3.28 -17.75
C CYS A 71 15.76 1.91 -18.07
N SER A 72 15.07 1.10 -18.88
CA SER A 72 15.49 -0.23 -19.34
C SER A 72 16.91 -0.27 -19.90
N ALA A 73 17.36 0.77 -20.59
CA ALA A 73 18.71 0.87 -21.16
C ALA A 73 19.89 0.73 -20.16
N HIS A 74 19.62 0.74 -18.83
CA HIS A 74 20.64 0.48 -17.80
C HIS A 74 20.75 -0.99 -17.36
N PHE A 75 19.94 -1.87 -17.96
CA PHE A 75 19.91 -3.32 -17.76
C PHE A 75 20.32 -4.01 -19.07
N ILE A 76 21.02 -5.14 -18.99
CA ILE A 76 21.60 -5.88 -20.12
C ILE A 76 20.49 -6.46 -21.02
N SER A 77 19.46 -7.09 -20.43
CA SER A 77 18.26 -7.54 -21.16
C SER A 77 17.25 -6.44 -21.45
N GLY A 78 17.46 -5.23 -20.91
CA GLY A 78 16.41 -4.21 -20.83
C GLY A 78 15.42 -4.40 -19.67
N GLU A 79 15.49 -5.48 -18.88
CA GLU A 79 14.54 -5.75 -17.79
C GLU A 79 15.19 -5.95 -16.41
N ALA A 80 14.62 -5.30 -15.38
CA ALA A 80 15.14 -5.37 -14.02
C ALA A 80 14.72 -6.64 -13.26
N SER A 81 15.59 -7.65 -13.22
CA SER A 81 15.31 -8.97 -12.62
C SER A 81 15.14 -8.94 -11.09
N LEU A 82 14.22 -9.78 -10.58
CA LEU A 82 14.03 -10.01 -9.12
C LEU A 82 14.97 -11.08 -8.55
N ASP A 83 15.61 -11.88 -9.40
CA ASP A 83 16.57 -12.92 -9.00
C ASP A 83 17.92 -12.27 -8.63
N SER A 84 18.39 -12.48 -7.40
CA SER A 84 19.64 -11.90 -6.90
C SER A 84 20.89 -12.40 -7.62
N SER A 85 20.80 -13.54 -8.32
CA SER A 85 21.89 -14.10 -9.11
C SER A 85 21.91 -13.62 -10.57
N SER A 86 20.88 -12.88 -11.00
CA SER A 86 20.79 -12.31 -12.34
C SER A 86 21.69 -11.07 -12.48
N PRO A 87 22.44 -10.92 -13.59
CA PRO A 87 23.17 -9.69 -13.91
C PRO A 87 22.31 -8.43 -13.92
N ASP A 88 21.01 -8.57 -14.17
CA ASP A 88 20.03 -7.46 -14.19
C ASP A 88 19.29 -7.24 -12.86
N PHE A 89 19.76 -7.87 -11.78
CA PHE A 89 19.25 -7.57 -10.43
C PHE A 89 19.45 -6.10 -10.02
N VAL A 90 20.51 -5.48 -10.58
CA VAL A 90 20.98 -4.11 -10.32
C VAL A 90 21.31 -3.46 -11.67
N PRO A 91 20.95 -2.17 -11.92
CA PRO A 91 21.38 -1.49 -13.13
C PRO A 91 22.91 -1.45 -13.21
N SER A 92 23.47 -1.79 -14.36
CA SER A 92 24.91 -1.97 -14.56
C SER A 92 25.46 -1.37 -15.85
N VAL A 93 24.59 -1.03 -16.81
CA VAL A 93 24.97 -0.39 -18.08
C VAL A 93 24.97 1.13 -17.89
N PHE A 94 26.15 1.72 -17.73
CA PHE A 94 26.34 3.16 -17.52
C PHE A 94 27.43 3.71 -18.46
N MET A 95 27.28 4.95 -18.92
CA MET A 95 28.23 5.60 -19.84
C MET A 95 29.65 5.77 -19.24
N TYR A 96 29.74 5.96 -17.93
CA TYR A 96 30.99 6.19 -17.20
C TYR A 96 31.65 4.92 -16.64
N THR A 97 31.00 3.77 -16.75
CA THR A 97 31.57 2.49 -16.30
C THR A 97 32.38 1.89 -17.44
N LYS A 98 33.60 1.40 -17.14
CA LYS A 98 34.34 0.54 -18.08
C LYS A 98 33.47 -0.67 -18.39
N GLN A 99 32.81 -0.66 -19.56
CA GLN A 99 31.89 -1.74 -19.93
C GLN A 99 32.67 -3.06 -19.94
N SER A 100 32.06 -4.10 -19.39
CA SER A 100 32.57 -5.46 -19.57
C SER A 100 32.65 -5.71 -21.07
N GLN A 101 33.78 -6.19 -21.59
CA GLN A 101 33.98 -6.33 -23.05
C GLN A 101 32.94 -7.22 -23.74
N ASN A 102 32.17 -7.99 -22.97
CA ASN A 102 30.94 -8.62 -23.43
C ASN A 102 29.88 -8.66 -22.30
N PRO A 103 28.84 -7.80 -22.31
CA PRO A 103 27.72 -7.87 -21.37
C PRO A 103 26.89 -9.15 -21.50
N ASN A 104 26.69 -9.61 -22.73
CA ASN A 104 25.90 -10.81 -23.04
C ASN A 104 26.54 -12.06 -22.43
N ALA A 105 27.87 -12.17 -22.43
CA ALA A 105 28.59 -13.27 -21.79
C ALA A 105 28.30 -13.41 -20.27
N LYS A 106 27.89 -12.33 -19.57
CA LYS A 106 27.41 -12.42 -18.17
C LYS A 106 26.02 -13.04 -18.10
N MET A 107 25.12 -12.69 -19.02
CA MET A 107 23.79 -13.29 -19.14
C MET A 107 23.89 -14.76 -19.57
N ASP A 108 24.79 -15.12 -20.50
CA ASP A 108 25.04 -16.51 -20.90
C ASP A 108 25.56 -17.36 -19.73
N ARG A 109 26.38 -16.78 -18.85
CA ARG A 109 26.82 -17.44 -17.61
C ARG A 109 25.63 -17.66 -16.65
N TYR A 110 24.76 -16.67 -16.51
CA TYR A 110 23.54 -16.75 -15.71
C TYR A 110 22.57 -17.83 -16.24
N HIS A 111 22.26 -17.81 -17.54
CA HIS A 111 21.38 -18.81 -18.16
C HIS A 111 21.95 -20.22 -18.06
N ARG A 112 23.26 -20.42 -18.23
CA ARG A 112 23.91 -21.73 -17.99
C ARG A 112 23.80 -22.18 -16.55
N LYS A 113 23.98 -21.28 -15.57
CA LYS A 113 23.80 -21.62 -14.14
C LYS A 113 22.35 -22.04 -13.86
N ARG A 114 21.37 -21.29 -14.39
CA ARG A 114 19.94 -21.59 -14.16
C ARG A 114 19.54 -22.93 -14.76
N ARG A 115 19.90 -23.19 -16.03
CA ARG A 115 19.65 -24.50 -16.68
C ARG A 115 20.19 -25.69 -15.88
N ARG A 116 21.41 -25.59 -15.30
CA ARG A 116 21.97 -26.65 -14.44
C ARG A 116 21.13 -26.88 -13.18
N ALA A 117 20.65 -25.81 -12.54
CA ALA A 117 19.77 -25.91 -11.38
C ALA A 117 18.40 -26.50 -11.75
N ASP A 118 17.82 -26.08 -12.88
CA ASP A 118 16.54 -26.59 -13.39
C ASP A 118 16.61 -28.10 -13.69
N THR A 119 17.71 -28.58 -14.32
CA THR A 119 17.95 -30.02 -14.55
C THR A 119 18.09 -30.80 -13.23
N ALA A 120 18.88 -30.29 -12.28
CA ALA A 120 19.08 -30.94 -10.98
C ALA A 120 17.80 -30.95 -10.11
N ALA A 121 16.91 -29.96 -10.29
CA ALA A 121 15.61 -29.93 -9.63
C ALA A 121 14.65 -30.97 -10.25
N ASN A 122 14.54 -31.03 -11.58
CA ASN A 122 13.66 -31.99 -12.25
C ASN A 122 14.05 -33.45 -11.96
N GLN A 123 15.35 -33.77 -11.85
CA GLN A 123 15.81 -35.11 -11.48
C GLN A 123 15.39 -35.55 -10.07
N ARG A 124 15.15 -34.61 -9.14
CA ARG A 124 14.65 -34.92 -7.79
C ARG A 124 13.13 -35.13 -7.74
N VAL A 125 12.38 -34.51 -8.64
CA VAL A 125 10.91 -34.62 -8.68
C VAL A 125 10.44 -35.95 -9.29
N THR A 126 11.30 -36.64 -10.04
CA THR A 126 11.02 -37.98 -10.59
C THR A 126 11.33 -39.15 -9.64
N SER A 127 11.69 -38.88 -8.37
CA SER A 127 12.21 -39.90 -7.44
C SER A 127 11.54 -39.86 -6.05
N GLU A 128 10.21 -39.91 -6.02
CA GLU A 128 9.34 -40.11 -4.85
C GLU A 128 8.15 -40.95 -5.33
N THR A 129 7.72 -42.11 -4.80
CA THR A 129 8.10 -43.04 -3.69
C THR A 129 7.50 -44.44 -4.05
N PRO A 130 7.85 -45.61 -3.45
CA PRO A 130 8.48 -45.82 -2.14
C PRO A 130 9.69 -46.80 -2.10
N GLU A 131 10.34 -46.84 -0.93
CA GLU A 131 11.10 -47.96 -0.34
C GLU A 131 11.71 -48.98 -1.31
N GLN A 132 12.91 -48.69 -1.80
CA GLN A 132 13.79 -49.71 -2.36
C GLN A 132 15.21 -49.46 -1.89
N GLU A 133 15.74 -50.39 -1.09
CA GLU A 133 17.15 -50.40 -0.69
C GLU A 133 18.00 -50.43 -1.96
N CYS A 134 18.81 -49.39 -2.18
CA CYS A 134 19.76 -49.40 -3.29
C CYS A 134 20.90 -50.37 -2.94
N SER A 135 20.78 -51.59 -3.45
CA SER A 135 21.85 -52.59 -3.50
C SER A 135 23.11 -51.96 -4.07
N MET A 136 24.19 -51.99 -3.30
CA MET A 136 25.43 -51.26 -3.60
C MET A 136 26.29 -52.00 -4.63
N ASP A 137 25.91 -51.95 -5.90
CA ASP A 137 26.76 -52.44 -7.00
C ASP A 137 27.82 -51.39 -7.41
N HIS A 138 28.97 -51.53 -6.75
CA HIS A 138 30.33 -51.26 -7.24
C HIS A 138 30.58 -49.96 -8.04
N CYS A 139 30.88 -48.88 -7.33
CA CYS A 139 31.64 -47.75 -7.88
C CYS A 139 33.15 -48.10 -7.90
N PRO A 140 33.93 -47.80 -8.96
CA PRO A 140 35.38 -47.92 -8.93
C PRO A 140 35.97 -47.04 -7.82
N ALA A 141 36.93 -47.58 -7.08
CA ALA A 141 37.52 -46.89 -5.93
C ALA A 141 38.09 -45.52 -6.31
N GLU A 142 37.48 -44.43 -5.82
CA GLU A 142 38.15 -43.14 -5.74
C GLU A 142 39.27 -43.24 -4.69
N GLU A 143 40.43 -42.67 -4.99
CA GLU A 143 41.55 -42.65 -4.05
C GLU A 143 41.18 -41.75 -2.86
N ASP A 144 41.04 -42.35 -1.67
CA ASP A 144 40.78 -41.67 -0.41
C ASP A 144 41.87 -40.60 -0.18
N ILE A 145 41.56 -39.33 -0.42
CA ILE A 145 42.42 -38.21 -0.03
C ILE A 145 42.39 -38.17 1.50
N PRO A 146 43.50 -38.44 2.22
CA PRO A 146 43.45 -38.57 3.67
C PRO A 146 43.28 -37.19 4.34
N VAL A 147 42.03 -36.76 4.51
CA VAL A 147 41.70 -35.57 5.29
C VAL A 147 42.21 -35.80 6.72
N PRO A 148 43.07 -34.92 7.27
CA PRO A 148 43.58 -35.08 8.62
C PRO A 148 42.41 -35.22 9.60
N LYS A 149 42.43 -36.27 10.43
CA LYS A 149 41.31 -36.61 11.33
C LYS A 149 40.80 -35.42 12.17
N ARG A 150 41.70 -34.52 12.60
CA ARG A 150 41.34 -33.28 13.32
C ARG A 150 40.47 -32.32 12.50
N GLU A 151 40.70 -32.19 11.20
CA GLU A 151 39.89 -31.33 10.32
C GLU A 151 38.51 -31.96 10.07
N TYR A 152 38.44 -33.29 9.96
CA TYR A 152 37.18 -34.02 9.91
C TYR A 152 36.37 -33.86 11.21
N ASP A 153 37.02 -34.02 12.37
CA ASP A 153 36.39 -33.89 13.68
C ASP A 153 35.86 -32.44 13.91
N ASP A 154 36.63 -31.40 13.54
CA ASP A 154 36.21 -29.99 13.60
C ASP A 154 35.05 -29.68 12.64
N LEU A 155 35.13 -30.17 11.40
CA LEU A 155 34.07 -29.99 10.41
C LEU A 155 32.77 -30.67 10.84
N ASN A 156 32.85 -31.86 11.43
CA ASN A 156 31.68 -32.60 11.93
C ASN A 156 31.07 -31.92 13.17
N LEU A 157 31.88 -31.36 14.07
CA LEU A 157 31.42 -30.54 15.18
C LEU A 157 30.67 -29.29 14.67
N ARG A 158 31.24 -28.59 13.68
CA ARG A 158 30.66 -27.40 13.08
C ARG A 158 29.38 -27.69 12.29
N TYR A 159 29.32 -28.82 11.59
CA TYR A 159 28.11 -29.30 10.93
C TYR A 159 27.01 -29.58 11.95
N SER A 160 27.35 -30.24 13.06
CA SER A 160 26.40 -30.52 14.16
C SER A 160 25.84 -29.23 14.78
N GLN A 161 26.70 -28.23 15.03
CA GLN A 161 26.29 -26.90 15.51
C GLN A 161 25.36 -26.17 14.52
N LEU A 162 25.69 -26.19 13.22
CA LEU A 162 24.86 -25.61 12.16
C LEU A 162 23.50 -26.32 12.02
N GLN A 163 23.48 -27.64 12.21
CA GLN A 163 22.26 -28.45 12.20
C GLN A 163 21.33 -28.03 13.36
N GLU A 164 21.88 -27.85 14.55
CA GLU A 164 21.16 -27.38 15.74
C GLU A 164 20.64 -25.94 15.56
N GLU A 165 21.50 -25.01 15.11
CA GLU A 165 21.12 -23.62 14.82
C GLU A 165 20.00 -23.55 13.77
N TYR A 166 20.07 -24.36 12.71
CA TYR A 166 19.03 -24.44 11.68
C TYR A 166 17.70 -24.95 12.24
N VAL A 167 17.70 -25.97 13.10
CA VAL A 167 16.49 -26.48 13.76
C VAL A 167 15.87 -25.40 14.66
N ASN A 168 16.69 -24.74 15.49
CA ASN A 168 16.23 -23.68 16.40
C ASN A 168 15.64 -22.49 15.63
N LEU A 169 16.34 -22.01 14.59
CA LEU A 169 15.87 -20.91 13.75
C LEU A 169 14.60 -21.28 12.98
N ARG A 170 14.44 -22.55 12.60
CA ARG A 170 13.22 -23.04 11.94
C ARG A 170 12.04 -23.06 12.90
N GLN A 171 12.23 -23.54 14.14
CA GLN A 171 11.21 -23.50 15.19
C GLN A 171 10.79 -22.06 15.53
N GLU A 172 11.74 -21.13 15.63
CA GLU A 172 11.45 -19.71 15.86
C GLU A 172 10.64 -19.11 14.70
N PHE A 173 11.03 -19.39 13.44
CA PHE A 173 10.29 -18.94 12.26
C PHE A 173 8.85 -19.48 12.24
N ASP A 174 8.65 -20.76 12.52
CA ASP A 174 7.32 -21.38 12.51
C ASP A 174 6.46 -20.88 13.70
N THR A 175 7.07 -20.59 14.85
CA THR A 175 6.42 -19.95 16.02
C THR A 175 5.98 -18.52 15.70
N LEU A 176 6.90 -17.67 15.24
CA LEU A 176 6.60 -16.29 14.83
C LEU A 176 5.55 -16.24 13.71
N ARG A 177 5.54 -17.24 12.81
CA ARG A 177 4.52 -17.38 11.76
C ARG A 177 3.15 -17.69 12.35
N ALA A 178 3.06 -18.60 13.32
CA ALA A 178 1.81 -18.93 14.01
C ALA A 178 1.26 -17.72 14.79
N GLU A 179 2.10 -17.01 15.53
CA GLU A 179 1.73 -15.76 16.20
C GLU A 179 1.25 -14.69 15.20
N ASN A 180 1.93 -14.53 14.07
CA ASN A 180 1.52 -13.60 13.01
C ASN A 180 0.17 -13.96 12.37
N VAL A 181 -0.23 -15.25 12.35
CA VAL A 181 -1.57 -15.66 11.91
C VAL A 181 -2.59 -15.31 12.99
N LYS A 182 -2.34 -15.71 14.25
CA LYS A 182 -3.21 -15.42 15.40
C LYS A 182 -3.49 -13.92 15.56
N LEU A 183 -2.45 -13.09 15.56
CA LEU A 183 -2.58 -11.63 15.69
C LEU A 183 -3.35 -10.98 14.53
N LYS A 184 -3.26 -11.54 13.31
CA LYS A 184 -4.07 -11.06 12.16
C LYS A 184 -5.54 -11.42 12.32
N GLU A 185 -5.85 -12.61 12.84
CA GLU A 185 -7.23 -12.98 13.14
C GLU A 185 -7.82 -12.14 14.28
N GLU A 186 -7.06 -11.89 15.34
CA GLU A 186 -7.48 -11.01 16.45
C GLU A 186 -7.69 -9.56 15.97
N LEU A 187 -6.80 -9.05 15.11
CA LEU A 187 -6.97 -7.76 14.46
C LEU A 187 -8.23 -7.73 13.57
N GLN A 188 -8.49 -8.77 12.78
CA GLN A 188 -9.68 -8.84 11.93
C GLN A 188 -10.97 -8.93 12.75
N LYS A 189 -10.98 -9.71 13.84
CA LYS A 189 -12.12 -9.84 14.77
C LYS A 189 -12.39 -8.54 15.52
N SER A 190 -11.36 -7.73 15.81
CA SER A 190 -11.50 -6.43 16.47
C SER A 190 -11.83 -5.27 15.51
N THR A 191 -11.60 -5.40 14.21
CA THR A 191 -12.04 -4.39 13.23
C THR A 191 -13.55 -4.37 13.05
N PHE A 192 -14.14 -3.17 13.14
CA PHE A 192 -15.56 -2.94 12.93
C PHE A 192 -15.87 -2.86 11.42
N SER A 193 -16.56 -3.87 10.91
CA SER A 193 -16.99 -4.00 9.51
C SER A 193 -18.35 -4.71 9.46
N TYR A 194 -19.06 -4.61 8.34
CA TYR A 194 -20.20 -5.47 8.08
C TYR A 194 -19.85 -6.96 8.22
N THR A 195 -18.64 -7.35 7.82
CA THR A 195 -18.19 -8.77 7.90
C THR A 195 -18.15 -9.31 9.33
N THR A 196 -17.81 -8.49 10.32
CA THR A 196 -17.84 -8.84 11.76
C THR A 196 -19.24 -8.69 12.37
N VAL A 197 -20.04 -7.71 11.92
CA VAL A 197 -21.37 -7.42 12.47
C VAL A 197 -22.46 -8.38 11.95
N LYS A 198 -22.38 -8.86 10.69
CA LYS A 198 -23.49 -9.58 10.02
C LYS A 198 -24.00 -10.84 10.72
N CYS A 199 -23.13 -11.54 11.45
CA CYS A 199 -23.48 -12.76 12.18
C CYS A 199 -24.15 -12.46 13.54
N ASN A 200 -24.04 -11.23 14.05
CA ASN A 200 -24.70 -10.80 15.28
C ASN A 200 -26.02 -10.09 14.92
N ILE A 201 -27.11 -10.87 14.86
CA ILE A 201 -28.45 -10.40 14.46
C ILE A 201 -28.90 -9.20 15.32
N GLY A 202 -28.67 -9.25 16.64
CA GLY A 202 -29.03 -8.16 17.56
C GLY A 202 -28.24 -6.88 17.27
N GLN A 203 -26.93 -6.99 17.06
CA GLN A 203 -26.07 -5.85 16.75
C GLN A 203 -26.37 -5.24 15.37
N LEU A 204 -26.56 -6.07 14.32
CA LEU A 204 -26.89 -5.58 12.98
C LEU A 204 -28.24 -4.87 12.98
N ASN A 205 -29.26 -5.44 13.62
CA ASN A 205 -30.59 -4.83 13.73
C ASN A 205 -30.52 -3.55 14.58
N PHE A 206 -29.78 -3.54 15.70
CA PHE A 206 -29.55 -2.31 16.47
C PHE A 206 -28.93 -1.19 15.60
N LEU A 207 -27.89 -1.50 14.82
CA LEU A 207 -27.15 -0.55 14.00
C LEU A 207 -27.90 -0.06 12.76
N THR A 208 -28.67 -0.92 12.10
CA THR A 208 -29.26 -0.64 10.77
C THR A 208 -30.78 -0.65 10.73
N GLY A 209 -31.43 -1.35 11.67
CA GLY A 209 -32.87 -1.61 11.67
C GLY A 209 -33.30 -2.71 10.71
N LEU A 210 -32.34 -3.38 10.06
CA LEU A 210 -32.57 -4.46 9.10
C LEU A 210 -32.06 -5.78 9.67
N THR A 211 -32.69 -6.88 9.27
CA THR A 211 -32.11 -8.22 9.39
C THR A 211 -31.01 -8.39 8.34
N SER A 212 -30.11 -9.36 8.54
CA SER A 212 -29.06 -9.68 7.55
C SER A 212 -29.62 -9.95 6.16
N VAL A 213 -30.72 -10.71 6.06
CA VAL A 213 -31.39 -11.01 4.79
C VAL A 213 -31.86 -9.74 4.06
N VAL A 214 -32.46 -8.78 4.77
CA VAL A 214 -32.93 -7.52 4.17
C VAL A 214 -31.75 -6.60 3.82
N PHE A 215 -30.67 -6.62 4.61
CA PHE A 215 -29.44 -5.90 4.31
C PHE A 215 -28.76 -6.41 3.04
N GLU A 216 -28.58 -7.74 2.91
CA GLU A 216 -28.01 -8.36 1.69
C GLU A 216 -28.90 -8.09 0.47
N TRP A 217 -30.23 -8.23 0.61
CA TRP A 217 -31.16 -7.87 -0.46
C TRP A 217 -31.00 -6.40 -0.89
N LEU A 218 -30.88 -5.48 0.07
CA LEU A 218 -30.66 -4.07 -0.21
C LEU A 218 -29.32 -3.84 -0.95
N ILE A 219 -28.24 -4.52 -0.56
CA ILE A 219 -26.98 -4.52 -1.32
C ILE A 219 -27.22 -4.94 -2.77
N THR A 220 -27.89 -6.08 -3.03
CA THR A 220 -28.12 -6.54 -4.42
C THR A 220 -28.89 -5.53 -5.28
N LYS A 221 -29.79 -4.74 -4.69
CA LYS A 221 -30.49 -3.64 -5.38
C LYS A 221 -29.60 -2.42 -5.64
N MET A 222 -28.64 -2.14 -4.74
CA MET A 222 -27.75 -1.00 -4.88
C MET A 222 -26.55 -1.24 -5.80
N MET A 223 -26.08 -2.48 -5.96
CA MET A 223 -24.82 -2.81 -6.67
C MET A 223 -24.68 -2.24 -8.08
N GLY A 224 -25.77 -2.06 -8.83
CA GLY A 224 -25.75 -1.48 -10.18
C GLY A 224 -25.77 0.06 -10.23
N SER A 225 -25.83 0.75 -9.09
CA SER A 225 -26.03 2.20 -9.00
C SER A 225 -25.06 2.92 -8.05
N VAL A 226 -24.08 2.21 -7.48
CA VAL A 226 -23.12 2.76 -6.50
C VAL A 226 -21.70 2.31 -6.79
N GLU A 227 -20.74 3.19 -6.50
CA GLU A 227 -19.31 2.90 -6.62
C GLU A 227 -18.64 2.73 -5.26
N ARG A 228 -17.57 1.94 -5.21
CA ARG A 228 -16.71 1.81 -4.02
C ARG A 228 -15.76 3.01 -3.95
N ILE A 229 -16.01 3.92 -3.01
CA ILE A 229 -15.24 5.16 -2.85
C ILE A 229 -13.90 4.93 -2.14
N HIS A 230 -13.84 3.95 -1.24
CA HIS A 230 -12.63 3.67 -0.46
C HIS A 230 -12.20 2.20 -0.58
N ASN A 231 -10.94 1.98 -0.93
CA ASN A 231 -10.40 0.65 -1.22
C ASN A 231 -10.30 -0.29 -0.01
N LYS A 232 -10.26 0.24 1.22
CA LYS A 232 -10.29 -0.57 2.46
C LYS A 232 -11.70 -0.93 2.95
N LEU A 233 -12.74 -0.33 2.38
CA LEU A 233 -14.13 -0.56 2.80
C LEU A 233 -14.87 -1.36 1.73
N THR A 234 -15.59 -2.39 2.14
CA THR A 234 -16.41 -3.20 1.24
C THR A 234 -17.68 -2.44 0.83
N VAL A 235 -18.43 -2.93 -0.16
CA VAL A 235 -19.68 -2.26 -0.61
C VAL A 235 -20.73 -2.29 0.51
N GLU A 236 -20.70 -3.36 1.29
CA GLU A 236 -21.47 -3.60 2.50
C GLU A 236 -21.10 -2.64 3.63
N ASP A 237 -19.81 -2.35 3.85
CA ASP A 237 -19.39 -1.33 4.83
C ASP A 237 -19.93 0.07 4.46
N HIS A 238 -19.96 0.42 3.17
CA HIS A 238 -20.51 1.71 2.72
C HIS A 238 -22.02 1.81 3.05
N LEU A 239 -22.80 0.76 2.79
CA LEU A 239 -24.22 0.72 3.18
C LEU A 239 -24.39 0.77 4.70
N LEU A 240 -23.58 0.02 5.45
CA LEU A 240 -23.63 -0.01 6.91
C LEU A 240 -23.39 1.39 7.51
N ILE A 241 -22.39 2.14 7.00
CA ILE A 241 -22.13 3.54 7.38
C ILE A 241 -23.38 4.42 7.19
N ILE A 242 -24.07 4.28 6.06
CA ILE A 242 -25.23 5.10 5.72
C ILE A 242 -26.42 4.74 6.60
N LEU A 243 -26.74 3.45 6.75
CA LEU A 243 -27.85 3.00 7.60
C LEU A 243 -27.63 3.33 9.07
N MET A 244 -26.40 3.17 9.59
CA MET A 244 -26.04 3.63 10.93
C MET A 244 -26.24 5.13 11.10
N LYS A 245 -25.91 5.94 10.08
CA LYS A 245 -26.15 7.38 10.13
C LYS A 245 -27.64 7.75 10.12
N LEU A 246 -28.41 7.11 9.25
CA LEU A 246 -29.85 7.38 9.09
C LEU A 246 -30.67 6.92 10.31
N ARG A 247 -30.32 5.78 10.92
CA ARG A 247 -31.03 5.22 12.07
C ARG A 247 -30.60 5.79 13.41
N LEU A 248 -29.29 5.89 13.66
CA LEU A 248 -28.74 6.26 14.97
C LEU A 248 -28.26 7.72 15.03
N GLY A 249 -28.36 8.48 13.94
CA GLY A 249 -27.96 9.90 13.89
C GLY A 249 -26.46 10.14 14.04
N LEU A 250 -25.61 9.10 13.97
CA LEU A 250 -24.18 9.19 14.28
C LEU A 250 -23.46 10.29 13.49
N CYS A 251 -22.57 11.02 14.17
CA CYS A 251 -21.82 12.08 13.51
C CYS A 251 -20.70 11.50 12.63
N ASN A 252 -20.18 12.28 11.68
CA ASN A 252 -19.12 11.80 10.78
C ASN A 252 -17.81 11.52 11.52
N THR A 253 -17.62 12.04 12.74
CA THR A 253 -16.48 11.71 13.61
C THR A 253 -16.58 10.27 14.14
N ASP A 254 -17.74 9.86 14.64
CA ASP A 254 -17.94 8.54 15.25
C ASP A 254 -17.84 7.43 14.20
N LEU A 255 -18.41 7.68 13.02
CA LEU A 255 -18.31 6.77 11.87
C LEU A 255 -16.86 6.68 11.37
N ALA A 256 -16.14 7.81 11.31
CA ALA A 256 -14.72 7.82 10.93
C ALA A 256 -13.86 7.00 11.90
N TYR A 257 -14.09 7.15 13.21
CA TYR A 257 -13.39 6.38 14.25
C TYR A 257 -13.71 4.88 14.16
N ARG A 258 -14.99 4.51 14.11
CA ARG A 258 -15.43 3.10 14.03
C ARG A 258 -14.82 2.38 12.83
N PHE A 259 -14.90 2.98 11.64
CA PHE A 259 -14.41 2.37 10.41
C PHE A 259 -12.93 2.67 10.11
N GLN A 260 -12.21 3.35 11.01
CA GLN A 260 -10.79 3.71 10.86
C GLN A 260 -10.45 4.41 9.53
N VAL A 261 -11.30 5.38 9.14
CA VAL A 261 -11.18 6.20 7.93
C VAL A 261 -11.29 7.69 8.26
N SER A 262 -11.00 8.57 7.29
CA SER A 262 -11.13 10.01 7.52
C SER A 262 -12.60 10.46 7.55
N LYS A 263 -12.90 11.56 8.26
CA LYS A 263 -14.22 12.21 8.21
C LYS A 263 -14.62 12.60 6.78
N THR A 264 -13.65 12.98 5.95
CA THR A 264 -13.82 13.27 4.52
C THR A 264 -14.25 12.03 3.75
N THR A 265 -13.68 10.86 4.04
CA THR A 265 -14.09 9.57 3.46
C THR A 265 -15.57 9.31 3.74
N ILE A 266 -15.99 9.36 5.02
CA ILE A 266 -17.41 9.21 5.41
C ILE A 266 -18.28 10.24 4.67
N SER A 267 -17.85 11.49 4.62
CA SER A 267 -18.61 12.56 3.96
C SER A 267 -18.76 12.35 2.44
N ASN A 268 -17.80 11.72 1.78
CA ASN A 268 -17.85 11.40 0.35
C ASN A 268 -18.77 10.19 0.10
N ILE A 269 -18.71 9.17 0.96
CA ILE A 269 -19.63 8.01 0.94
C ILE A 269 -21.08 8.50 0.98
N LEU A 270 -21.41 9.35 1.95
CA LEU A 270 -22.76 9.91 2.08
C LEU A 270 -23.21 10.70 0.84
N ARG A 271 -22.34 11.58 0.30
CA ARG A 271 -22.69 12.41 -0.88
C ARG A 271 -22.93 11.61 -2.15
N SER A 272 -22.18 10.54 -2.37
CA SER A 272 -22.32 9.68 -3.55
C SER A 272 -23.48 8.70 -3.42
N TRP A 273 -23.59 8.04 -2.27
CA TRP A 273 -24.54 6.94 -2.11
C TRP A 273 -25.96 7.37 -1.72
N VAL A 274 -26.15 8.42 -0.92
CA VAL A 274 -27.50 8.83 -0.50
C VAL A 274 -28.40 9.20 -1.69
N PRO A 275 -27.94 9.96 -2.72
CA PRO A 275 -28.73 10.21 -3.92
C PRO A 275 -29.06 8.92 -4.69
N ALA A 276 -28.09 8.01 -4.86
CA ALA A 276 -28.31 6.73 -5.52
C ALA A 276 -29.34 5.86 -4.77
N MET A 277 -29.21 5.76 -3.44
CA MET A 277 -30.18 5.06 -2.59
C MET A 277 -31.58 5.68 -2.68
N ALA A 278 -31.68 7.01 -2.68
CA ALA A 278 -32.96 7.68 -2.83
C ALA A 278 -33.65 7.34 -4.16
N LEU A 279 -32.90 7.24 -5.27
CA LEU A 279 -33.44 6.83 -6.57
C LEU A 279 -33.87 5.36 -6.60
N VAL A 280 -33.01 4.45 -6.13
CA VAL A 280 -33.28 3.00 -6.13
C VAL A 280 -34.43 2.63 -5.20
N LEU A 281 -34.58 3.32 -4.07
CA LEU A 281 -35.60 3.02 -3.05
C LEU A 281 -36.91 3.79 -3.24
N LYS A 282 -36.94 4.85 -4.07
CA LYS A 282 -38.16 5.63 -4.35
C LYS A 282 -39.39 4.77 -4.68
N PRO A 283 -39.32 3.69 -5.50
CA PRO A 283 -40.49 2.84 -5.80
C PRO A 283 -41.05 2.07 -4.60
N LEU A 284 -40.26 1.91 -3.53
CA LEU A 284 -40.64 1.19 -2.32
C LEU A 284 -41.31 2.10 -1.28
N ILE A 285 -41.14 3.42 -1.39
CA ILE A 285 -41.65 4.40 -0.43
C ILE A 285 -43.07 4.81 -0.83
N LYS A 286 -44.07 4.12 -0.27
CA LYS A 286 -45.46 4.56 -0.29
C LYS A 286 -45.67 5.61 0.80
N TRP A 287 -45.66 6.89 0.42
CA TRP A 287 -46.12 7.95 1.31
C TRP A 287 -47.64 7.82 1.51
N PRO A 288 -48.17 7.92 2.75
CA PRO A 288 -49.59 8.12 2.95
C PRO A 288 -49.99 9.42 2.25
N MET A 289 -51.06 9.39 1.45
CA MET A 289 -51.56 10.58 0.80
C MET A 289 -52.19 11.53 1.83
N SER A 290 -52.11 12.83 1.54
CA SER A 290 -52.19 13.91 2.51
C SER A 290 -53.61 14.28 2.98
N ASP A 291 -54.31 13.37 3.66
CA ASP A 291 -55.51 13.72 4.45
C ASP A 291 -55.22 13.88 5.96
N ASP A 292 -54.11 13.31 6.47
CA ASP A 292 -53.67 13.55 7.84
C ASP A 292 -52.76 14.80 7.93
N ALA A 293 -53.32 15.90 8.44
CA ALA A 293 -52.69 17.23 8.57
C ALA A 293 -51.42 17.30 9.46
N VAL A 294 -50.94 16.17 9.98
CA VAL A 294 -49.78 16.05 10.87
C VAL A 294 -48.45 16.21 10.11
N SER A 295 -48.39 15.74 8.86
CA SER A 295 -47.14 15.62 8.07
C SER A 295 -46.44 16.96 7.78
N VAL A 296 -47.22 17.99 7.42
CA VAL A 296 -46.70 19.33 7.09
C VAL A 296 -46.02 19.98 8.30
N SER A 297 -46.58 19.80 9.50
CA SER A 297 -46.06 20.38 10.74
C SER A 297 -44.67 19.82 11.12
N LEU A 298 -44.45 18.53 10.90
CA LEU A 298 -43.19 17.85 11.19
C LEU A 298 -42.11 18.22 10.17
N PHE A 299 -42.46 18.32 8.88
CA PHE A 299 -41.49 18.69 7.85
C PHE A 299 -41.03 20.15 7.99
N SER A 300 -41.94 21.09 8.27
CA SER A 300 -41.56 22.48 8.57
C SER A 300 -40.65 22.59 9.80
N ARG A 301 -40.94 21.83 10.88
CA ARG A 301 -40.08 21.82 12.08
C ARG A 301 -38.70 21.22 11.82
N LEU A 302 -38.59 20.19 10.97
CA LEU A 302 -37.29 19.59 10.62
C LEU A 302 -36.42 20.50 9.75
N VAL A 303 -37.03 21.30 8.87
CA VAL A 303 -36.31 22.26 8.02
C VAL A 303 -35.88 23.50 8.81
N SER A 304 -36.71 23.98 9.75
CA SER A 304 -36.39 25.16 10.57
C SER A 304 -35.24 24.95 11.56
N THR A 305 -34.97 23.72 12.02
CA THR A 305 -33.85 23.43 12.94
C THR A 305 -32.51 23.21 12.23
N ALA A 306 -32.49 23.18 10.90
CA ALA A 306 -31.29 22.88 10.10
C ALA A 306 -30.55 24.13 9.55
N ALA A 307 -30.98 25.34 9.91
CA ALA A 307 -30.34 26.59 9.50
C ALA A 307 -29.39 27.11 10.60
N PRO A 308 -28.04 27.05 10.42
CA PRO A 308 -27.11 27.69 11.34
C PRO A 308 -27.19 29.21 11.19
N GLY A 309 -27.27 29.94 12.30
CA GLY A 309 -27.41 31.39 12.32
C GLY A 309 -26.25 32.11 11.60
N ALA A 310 -26.55 32.70 10.45
CA ALA A 310 -25.65 33.66 9.81
C ALA A 310 -25.55 34.92 10.66
N THR A 311 -24.33 35.34 10.97
CA THR A 311 -24.06 36.57 11.72
C THR A 311 -24.46 37.80 10.90
N SER A 312 -25.53 38.48 11.34
CA SER A 312 -26.01 39.71 10.72
C SER A 312 -25.08 40.89 11.06
N ARG A 313 -24.13 41.17 10.16
CA ARG A 313 -23.38 42.43 10.16
C ARG A 313 -24.06 43.39 9.19
N SER A 314 -24.87 44.32 9.69
CA SER A 314 -25.34 45.45 8.88
C SER A 314 -25.47 46.74 9.69
N SER A 315 -24.98 47.80 9.07
CA SER A 315 -24.88 49.20 9.47
C SER A 315 -26.11 49.82 10.14
N ARG A 316 -25.86 50.72 11.10
CA ARG A 316 -26.69 51.92 11.31
C ARG A 316 -25.84 53.15 11.10
N MET A 317 -26.25 54.02 10.18
CA MET A 317 -25.56 55.28 9.89
C MET A 317 -25.87 56.33 10.94
N SER A 318 -24.82 57.06 11.31
CA SER A 318 -24.74 58.45 11.75
C SER A 318 -26.03 59.28 11.66
N SER A 319 -26.46 59.83 12.80
CA SER A 319 -27.11 61.14 12.87
C SER A 319 -26.08 62.20 13.25
N SER A 320 -26.10 63.34 12.56
CA SER A 320 -25.15 64.43 12.77
C SER A 320 -25.69 65.44 13.77
N VAL A 321 -24.87 65.85 14.75
CA VAL A 321 -24.99 67.15 15.41
C VAL A 321 -23.60 67.77 15.41
N ASN A 322 -23.49 68.97 14.86
CA ASN A 322 -22.24 69.62 14.54
C ASN A 322 -21.76 70.51 15.69
N THR A 323 -20.44 70.64 15.83
CA THR A 323 -19.72 71.82 16.36
C THR A 323 -20.36 72.66 17.48
N ASP A 324 -19.66 72.77 18.61
CA ASP A 324 -18.88 74.00 18.78
C ASP A 324 -17.60 73.78 19.59
N ASN A 325 -16.54 74.52 19.25
CA ASN A 325 -15.22 74.36 19.84
C ASN A 325 -14.52 75.73 19.91
N ARG A 326 -14.47 76.34 21.10
CA ARG A 326 -13.81 77.63 21.31
C ARG A 326 -12.88 77.62 22.52
N ALA A 327 -11.58 77.64 22.25
CA ALA A 327 -10.54 77.72 23.26
C ALA A 327 -10.09 79.16 23.52
N THR A 328 -10.07 79.56 24.79
CA THR A 328 -9.22 80.62 25.38
C THR A 328 -9.18 80.38 26.90
N LYS A 329 -8.07 80.10 27.59
CA LYS A 329 -6.75 80.76 27.79
C LYS A 329 -6.66 81.37 29.22
N ARG A 330 -5.62 80.95 29.95
CA ARG A 330 -4.92 81.62 31.10
C ARG A 330 -5.44 81.47 32.54
N HIS A 331 -4.44 81.34 33.42
CA HIS A 331 -4.23 81.77 34.82
C HIS A 331 -5.46 82.14 35.68
N ASN A 332 -5.52 81.80 36.97
CA ASN A 332 -4.44 81.47 37.93
C ASN A 332 -4.80 80.24 38.78
#